data_AF-A0A0N4WVJ5-F1
#
_entry.id   AF-A0A0N4WVJ5-F1
#
_cell.length_a   1.000
_cell.length_b   1.000
_cell.length_c   1.000
_cell.angle_alpha   90.00
_cell.angle_beta   90.00
_cell.angle_gamma   90.00
#
_symmetry.space_group_name_H-M   'P 1'
#
loop_
_entity.id
_entity.type
_entity.pdbx_description
1 polymer ?
#
loop_
_entity_poly.entity_id
_entity_poly.type
_entity_poly.pdbx_seq_one_letter_code
_entity_poly.pdbx_strand_id
1 'polypeptide(L)'
;MSVRVGRCFSERYDCYGGVPQWSVLSPLLFLIYTMDLPACLKTASYVNVLVYADDIKIYASYNPDYRHQAQLALRQSVDRMVRWAHQ
;
A
#
# COMPACT_ATOMS: atom_id res chain seq x y z
N MET A 1 6.58 -20.42 -11.48
CA MET A 1 5.26 -20.93 -11.04
C MET A 1 4.36 -21.19 -12.24
N SER A 2 3.38 -22.09 -12.14
CA SER A 2 2.37 -22.34 -13.19
C SER A 2 0.99 -22.51 -12.56
N VAL A 3 -0.04 -21.87 -13.12
CA VAL A 3 -1.44 -22.00 -12.70
C VAL A 3 -2.12 -23.12 -13.50
N ARG A 4 -3.00 -23.88 -12.85
CA ARG A 4 -3.82 -24.94 -13.45
C ARG A 4 -5.29 -24.50 -13.53
N VAL A 5 -5.91 -24.66 -14.71
CA VAL A 5 -7.35 -24.47 -14.92
C VAL A 5 -7.91 -25.76 -15.53
N GLY A 6 -8.72 -26.49 -14.76
CA GLY A 6 -9.19 -27.82 -15.15
C GLY A 6 -8.02 -28.82 -15.32
N ARG A 7 -7.79 -29.24 -16.56
CA ARG A 7 -6.69 -30.15 -16.97
C ARG A 7 -5.55 -29.44 -17.70
N CYS A 8 -5.66 -28.13 -17.93
CA CYS A 8 -4.66 -27.34 -18.63
C CYS A 8 -3.75 -26.63 -17.62
N PHE A 9 -2.48 -26.47 -17.98
CA PHE A 9 -1.49 -25.70 -17.24
C PHE A 9 -1.03 -24.52 -18.08
N SER A 10 -0.78 -23.38 -17.43
CA SER A 10 -0.09 -22.25 -18.04
C SER A 10 1.40 -22.56 -18.22
N GLU A 11 2.07 -21.76 -19.05
CA GLU A 11 3.52 -21.74 -19.14
C GLU A 11 4.16 -21.39 -17.79
N ARG A 12 5.40 -21.85 -17.57
CA ARG A 12 6.13 -21.50 -16.35
C ARG A 12 6.61 -20.06 -16.45
N TYR A 13 6.29 -19.29 -15.42
CA TYR A 13 6.79 -17.93 -15.25
C TYR A 13 7.73 -17.85 -14.06
N ASP A 14 8.92 -17.30 -14.28
CA ASP A 14 9.91 -17.07 -13.23
C ASP A 14 9.59 -15.78 -12.48
N CYS A 15 9.53 -15.87 -11.15
CA CYS A 15 9.16 -14.77 -10.28
C CYS A 15 10.43 -14.13 -9.71
N TYR A 16 10.92 -13.06 -10.34
CA TYR A 16 12.15 -12.38 -9.94
C TYR A 16 11.97 -11.46 -8.71
N GLY A 17 10.72 -11.19 -8.31
CA GLY A 17 10.40 -10.29 -7.20
C GLY A 17 9.22 -10.79 -6.37
N GLY A 18 9.08 -10.22 -5.17
CA GLY A 18 8.07 -10.61 -4.19
C GLY A 18 8.61 -11.59 -3.14
N VAL A 19 7.77 -11.86 -2.16
CA VAL A 19 8.09 -12.75 -1.03
C VAL A 19 7.32 -14.07 -1.18
N PRO A 20 7.90 -15.23 -0.80
CA PRO A 20 7.19 -16.50 -0.87
C PRO A 20 5.92 -16.46 -0.03
N GLN A 21 4.76 -16.77 -0.60
CA GLN A 21 3.56 -16.97 0.21
C GLN A 21 3.82 -18.11 1.21
N TRP A 22 3.30 -18.00 2.44
CA TRP A 22 3.46 -18.97 3.54
C TRP A 22 4.81 -19.00 4.26
N SER A 23 5.79 -18.20 3.84
CA SER A 23 6.99 -18.02 4.66
C SER A 23 6.69 -17.14 5.88
N VAL A 24 7.18 -17.58 7.04
CA VAL A 24 7.08 -16.82 8.31
C VAL A 24 7.72 -15.44 8.21
N LEU A 25 8.72 -15.29 7.33
CA LEU A 25 9.42 -14.01 7.13
C LEU A 25 8.70 -13.08 6.15
N SER A 26 7.78 -13.58 5.32
CA SER A 26 7.14 -12.79 4.27
C SER A 26 6.39 -11.56 4.79
N PRO A 27 5.60 -11.64 5.88
CA PRO A 27 4.96 -10.46 6.45
C PRO A 27 5.99 -9.41 6.92
N LEU A 28 7.08 -9.84 7.55
CA LEU A 28 8.12 -8.94 8.03
C LEU A 28 8.85 -8.25 6.86
N LEU A 29 9.24 -9.02 5.85
CA LEU A 29 9.90 -8.49 4.66
C LEU A 29 8.99 -7.53 3.88
N PHE A 30 7.69 -7.82 3.81
CA PHE A 30 6.70 -6.92 3.23
C PHE A 30 6.60 -5.60 4.01
N LEU A 31 6.55 -5.65 5.34
CA LEU A 31 6.53 -4.45 6.18
C LEU A 31 7.81 -3.62 6.05
N ILE A 32 8.97 -4.27 5.89
CA ILE A 32 10.25 -3.57 5.63
C ILE A 32 10.22 -2.91 4.25
N TYR A 33 9.73 -3.61 3.24
CA TYR A 33 9.62 -3.08 1.88
C TYR A 33 8.71 -1.85 1.80
N THR A 34 7.65 -1.78 2.60
CA THR A 34 6.67 -0.68 2.59
C THR A 34 6.88 0.34 3.72
N MET A 35 8.01 0.30 4.44
CA MET A 35 8.22 1.09 5.66
C MET A 35 8.28 2.61 5.42
N ASP A 36 8.66 3.04 4.22
CA ASP A 36 8.73 4.45 3.82
C ASP A 36 7.37 5.05 3.46
N LEU A 37 6.41 4.20 3.07
CA LEU A 37 5.09 4.58 2.61
C LEU A 37 4.31 5.47 3.60
N PRO A 38 4.23 5.18 4.92
CA PRO A 38 3.50 6.03 5.87
C PRO A 38 4.00 7.49 5.89
N ALA A 39 5.31 7.69 5.79
CA ALA A 39 5.89 9.03 5.78
C ALA A 39 5.56 9.76 4.46
N CYS A 40 5.58 9.06 3.34
CA CYS A 40 5.20 9.58 2.03
C CYS A 40 3.75 10.06 2.00
N LEU A 41 2.83 9.30 2.59
CA LEU A 41 1.38 9.56 2.58
C LEU A 41 0.94 10.72 3.48
N LYS A 42 1.79 11.17 4.41
CA LYS A 42 1.48 12.28 5.33
C LYS A 42 1.62 13.63 4.63
N THR A 43 0.54 14.10 4.00
CA THR A 43 0.50 15.35 3.23
C THR A 43 0.32 16.61 4.08
N ALA A 44 -0.27 16.48 5.27
CA ALA A 44 -0.47 17.56 6.22
C ALA A 44 -0.33 17.07 7.67
N SER A 45 -0.14 17.98 8.62
CA SER A 45 0.04 17.65 10.05
C SER A 45 -1.19 16.95 10.66
N TYR A 46 -2.39 17.26 10.17
CA TYR A 46 -3.66 16.69 10.60
C TYR A 46 -4.06 15.41 9.85
N VAL A 47 -3.26 14.98 8.85
CA VAL A 47 -3.42 13.70 8.16
C VAL A 47 -2.62 12.65 8.92
N ASN A 48 -3.28 11.52 9.21
CA ASN A 48 -2.73 10.39 9.93
C ASN A 48 -2.82 9.13 9.06
N VAL A 49 -1.87 8.23 9.29
CA VAL A 49 -1.74 6.97 8.54
C VAL A 49 -1.59 5.84 9.55
N LEU A 50 -2.38 4.79 9.38
CA LEU A 50 -2.25 3.52 10.10
C LEU A 50 -1.98 2.42 9.09
N VAL A 51 -1.05 1.53 9.40
CA VAL A 51 -0.68 0.39 8.56
C VAL A 51 -0.80 -0.88 9.39
N TYR A 52 -1.38 -1.91 8.80
CA TYR A 52 -1.46 -3.24 9.37
C TYR A 52 -1.36 -4.28 8.26
N ALA A 53 -0.28 -5.05 8.22
CA ALA A 53 0.03 -5.93 7.09
C ALA A 53 -0.05 -5.16 5.76
N ASP A 54 -0.89 -5.61 4.82
CA ASP A 54 -1.17 -4.98 3.52
C ASP A 54 -2.24 -3.87 3.58
N ASP A 55 -2.96 -3.73 4.69
CA ASP A 55 -3.97 -2.70 4.87
C ASP A 55 -3.38 -1.35 5.30
N ILE A 56 -3.83 -0.29 4.63
CA ILE A 56 -3.45 1.09 4.92
C ILE A 56 -4.70 1.95 5.09
N LYS A 57 -4.77 2.69 6.20
CA LYS A 57 -5.83 3.66 6.48
C LYS A 57 -5.25 5.07 6.54
N ILE A 58 -5.75 5.95 5.68
CA ILE A 58 -5.42 7.38 5.66
C ILE A 58 -6.65 8.15 6.13
N TYR A 59 -6.51 8.99 7.15
CA TYR A 59 -7.62 9.76 7.70
C TYR A 59 -7.15 11.12 8.22
N ALA A 60 -8.08 12.06 8.34
CA ALA A 60 -7.82 13.41 8.80
C ALA A 60 -8.81 13.78 9.91
N SER A 61 -8.31 14.43 10.97
CA SER A 61 -9.14 15.05 12.00
C SER A 61 -9.25 16.54 11.71
N TYR A 62 -10.46 17.04 11.47
CA TYR A 62 -10.68 18.43 11.06
C TYR A 62 -12.01 18.97 11.61
N ASN A 63 -12.08 20.30 11.80
CA ASN A 63 -13.35 20.99 12.03
C ASN A 63 -14.12 21.08 10.70
N PRO A 64 -15.45 20.89 10.67
CA PRO A 64 -16.29 20.98 9.47
C PRO A 64 -16.00 22.18 8.54
N ASP A 65 -15.61 23.33 9.06
CA ASP A 65 -15.27 24.53 8.29
C ASP A 65 -14.05 24.31 7.36
N TYR A 66 -13.19 23.35 7.70
CA TYR A 66 -11.99 22.98 6.95
C TYR A 66 -12.16 21.70 6.13
N ARG A 67 -13.40 21.24 5.92
CA ARG A 67 -13.69 20.00 5.20
C ARG A 67 -13.05 19.95 3.81
N HIS A 68 -13.10 21.07 3.07
CA HIS A 68 -12.55 21.13 1.73
C HIS A 68 -11.03 20.92 1.74
N GLN A 69 -10.32 21.57 2.66
CA GLN A 69 -8.88 21.44 2.84
C GLN A 69 -8.50 20.01 3.24
N ALA A 70 -9.26 19.40 4.16
CA ALA A 70 -9.06 18.00 4.54
C ALA A 70 -9.26 17.03 3.36
N GLN A 71 -10.30 17.24 2.55
CA GLN A 71 -10.54 16.45 1.33
C GLN A 71 -9.39 16.59 0.32
N LEU A 72 -8.87 17.81 0.11
CA LEU A 72 -7.73 18.04 -0.76
C LEU A 72 -6.46 17.34 -0.23
N ALA A 73 -6.17 17.43 1.07
CA ALA A 73 -5.02 16.78 1.66
C ALA A 73 -5.10 15.25 1.55
N LEU A 74 -6.28 14.66 1.78
CA LEU A 74 -6.50 13.21 1.63
C LEU A 74 -6.38 12.77 0.16
N ARG A 75 -6.92 13.56 -0.78
CA ARG A 75 -6.75 13.28 -2.22
C ARG A 75 -5.28 13.27 -2.62
N GLN A 76 -4.51 14.27 -2.15
CA GLN A 76 -3.06 14.32 -2.39
C GLN A 76 -2.34 13.10 -1.80
N SER A 77 -2.80 12.56 -0.67
CA SER A 77 -2.22 11.33 -0.09
C SER A 77 -2.45 10.13 -1.02
N VAL A 78 -3.65 9.99 -1.59
CA VAL A 78 -3.94 8.95 -2.60
C VAL A 78 -3.08 9.14 -3.85
N ASP A 79 -2.91 10.37 -4.33
CA ASP A 79 -2.04 10.65 -5.49
C ASP A 79 -0.55 10.33 -5.20
N ARG A 80 -0.10 10.45 -3.95
CA ARG A 80 1.25 10.01 -3.54
C ARG A 80 1.35 8.49 -3.45
N MET A 81 0.30 7.81 -2.99
CA MET A 81 0.24 6.34 -2.99
C MET A 81 0.38 5.77 -4.40
N VAL A 82 -0.37 6.32 -5.36
CA VAL A 82 -0.28 5.91 -6.77
C VAL A 82 1.13 6.12 -7.32
N ARG A 83 1.75 7.27 -7.03
CA ARG A 83 3.13 7.54 -7.46
C ARG A 83 4.14 6.57 -6.83
N TRP A 84 4.00 6.24 -5.55
CA TRP A 84 4.86 5.26 -4.89
C TRP A 84 4.70 3.87 -5.53
N ALA A 85 3.48 3.47 -5.88
CA ALA A 85 3.21 2.18 -6.53
C ALA A 85 3.75 2.06 -7.97
N HIS A 86 4.18 3.17 -8.57
CA HIS A 86 4.80 3.20 -9.91
C HIS A 86 6.32 3.38 -9.89
N GLN A 87 6.95 3.41 -8.71
CA GLN A 87 8.40 3.37 -8.56
C GLN A 87 8.93 1.96 -8.81
#